data_AF-A0A2M7GW08-F1
#
_entry.id   AF-A0A2M7GW08-F1
#
_cell.length_a   1.000
_cell.length_b   1.000
_cell.length_c   1.000
_cell.angle_alpha   90.00
_cell.angle_beta   90.00
_cell.angle_gamma   90.00
#
_symmetry.space_group_name_H-M   'P 1'
#
loop_
_entity.id
_entity.type
_entity.pdbx_description
1 polymer ?
#
loop_
_entity_poly.entity_id
_entity_poly.type
_entity_poly.pdbx_seq_one_letter_code
_entity_poly.pdbx_strand_id
1 'polypeptide(L)'
;MRAILKWAGMAVLVILLLAAVFFFFILPPRVDHALNAVTPHDPYEISAEGQALHDSLRVADLHSDLLLWSRDPVRRYGRGHTDLPRLREGGVVLQVFTSVTKTPSNM
;
A
#
# COMPACT_ATOMS: atom_id res chain seq x y z
N MET A 1 22.66 9.21 43.18
CA MET A 1 22.84 8.15 42.15
C MET A 1 21.55 7.43 41.78
N ARG A 2 20.83 6.74 42.69
CA ARG A 2 19.62 5.96 42.33
C ARG A 2 18.52 6.76 41.63
N ALA A 3 18.25 8.00 42.04
CA ALA A 3 17.26 8.86 41.38
C ALA A 3 17.66 9.23 39.94
N ILE A 4 18.94 9.55 39.70
CA ILE A 4 19.46 9.89 38.38
C ILE A 4 19.37 8.67 37.44
N LEU A 5 19.73 7.47 37.91
CA LEU A 5 19.58 6.24 37.12
C LEU A 5 18.11 5.93 36.78
N LYS A 6 17.16 6.20 37.70
CA LYS A 6 15.73 6.03 37.43
C LYS A 6 15.22 6.96 36.33
N TRP A 7 15.59 8.24 36.38
CA TRP A 7 15.21 9.21 35.35
C TRP A 7 15.87 8.92 34.01
N ALA A 8 17.13 8.51 34.00
CA ALA A 8 17.82 8.06 32.79
C ALA A 8 17.14 6.82 32.18
N GLY A 9 16.80 5.82 33.00
CA GLY A 9 16.07 4.64 32.54
C GLY A 9 14.68 4.98 31.98
N MET A 10 13.95 5.89 32.63
CA MET A 10 12.66 6.39 32.15
C MET A 10 12.81 7.11 30.81
N ALA A 11 13.82 7.97 30.66
CA ALA A 11 14.08 8.68 29.41
C ALA A 11 14.38 7.70 28.25
N VAL A 12 15.21 6.68 28.51
CA VAL A 12 15.50 5.62 27.52
C VAL A 12 14.22 4.88 27.13
N LEU A 13 13.40 4.49 28.11
CA LEU A 13 12.13 3.82 27.83
C LEU A 13 11.21 4.68 26.96
N VAL A 14 11.08 5.96 27.28
CA VAL A 14 10.28 6.90 26.47
C VAL A 14 10.80 6.99 25.04
N ILE A 15 12.12 7.10 24.85
CA ILE A 15 12.73 7.14 23.52
C ILE A 15 12.43 5.86 22.74
N LEU A 16 12.56 4.69 23.38
CA LEU A 16 12.26 3.40 22.75
C LEU A 16 10.78 3.29 22.35
N LEU A 17 9.87 3.76 23.19
CA LEU A 17 8.44 3.78 22.87
C LEU A 17 8.14 4.71 21.69
N LEU A 18 8.74 5.90 21.66
CA LEU A 18 8.59 6.82 20.54
C LEU A 18 9.17 6.24 19.24
N ALA A 19 10.34 5.61 19.31
CA ALA A 19 10.94 4.93 18.18
C ALA A 19 10.06 3.78 17.66
N ALA A 20 9.47 3.00 18.55
CA ALA A 20 8.54 1.94 18.18
C ALA A 20 7.27 2.50 17.52
N VAL A 21 6.67 3.56 18.10
CA VAL A 21 5.50 4.22 17.49
C VAL A 21 5.82 4.73 16.09
N PHE A 22 6.96 5.40 15.94
CA PHE A 22 7.41 5.87 14.63
C PHE A 22 7.62 4.69 13.65
N PHE A 23 8.30 3.64 14.08
CA PHE A 23 8.63 2.50 13.25
C PHE A 23 7.39 1.70 12.79
N PHE A 24 6.40 1.49 13.67
CA PHE A 24 5.23 0.68 13.34
C PHE A 24 4.11 1.46 12.65
N PHE A 25 3.94 2.74 12.95
CA PHE A 25 2.77 3.50 12.49
C PHE A 25 3.09 4.62 11.49
N ILE A 26 4.32 5.13 11.46
CA ILE A 26 4.68 6.31 10.66
C ILE A 26 5.58 5.93 9.48
N LEU A 27 6.62 5.15 9.74
CA LEU A 27 7.60 4.76 8.73
C LEU A 27 6.97 3.96 7.57
N PRO A 28 6.13 2.91 7.80
CA PRO A 28 5.62 2.08 6.71
C PRO A 28 4.71 2.85 5.74
N PRO A 29 3.71 3.65 6.18
CA PRO A 29 2.90 4.44 5.27
C PRO A 29 3.71 5.48 4.47
N ARG A 30 4.79 6.04 5.03
CA ARG A 30 5.66 6.98 4.32
C ARG A 30 6.46 6.29 3.22
N VAL A 31 7.01 5.10 3.51
CA VAL A 31 7.73 4.30 2.51
C VAL A 31 6.78 3.84 1.40
N ASP A 32 5.58 3.38 1.76
CA ASP A 32 4.52 3.03 0.80
C ASP A 32 4.18 4.22 -0.11
N HIS A 33 3.98 5.42 0.43
CA HIS A 33 3.72 6.61 -0.38
C HIS A 33 4.88 7.00 -1.31
N ALA A 34 6.12 6.83 -0.85
CA ALA A 34 7.30 7.16 -1.66
C ALA A 34 7.50 6.16 -2.82
N LEU A 35 7.22 4.88 -2.60
CA LEU A 35 7.46 3.82 -3.57
C LEU A 35 6.27 3.54 -4.49
N ASN A 36 5.05 3.93 -4.09
CA ASN A 36 3.83 3.73 -4.87
C ASN A 36 3.17 5.05 -5.25
N ALA A 37 3.96 5.99 -5.77
CA ALA A 37 3.42 7.26 -6.26
C ALA A 37 2.46 7.03 -7.44
N VAL A 38 1.35 7.75 -7.45
CA VAL A 38 0.42 7.81 -8.60
C VAL A 38 0.64 9.15 -9.27
N THR A 39 1.08 9.14 -10.52
CA THR A 39 1.29 10.36 -11.29
C THR A 39 -0.06 10.93 -11.72
N PRO A 40 -0.33 12.22 -11.50
CA PRO A 40 -1.51 12.87 -12.05
C PRO A 40 -1.52 12.75 -13.58
N HIS A 41 -2.70 12.45 -14.14
CA HIS A 41 -2.92 12.40 -15.57
C HIS A 41 -4.31 12.96 -15.90
N ASP A 42 -4.49 13.47 -17.11
CA ASP A 42 -5.80 13.86 -17.61
C ASP A 42 -6.70 12.63 -17.82
N PRO A 43 -8.03 12.77 -17.74
CA PRO A 43 -8.93 11.67 -18.05
C PRO A 43 -8.66 11.09 -19.45
N TYR A 44 -8.64 9.77 -19.57
CA TYR A 44 -8.52 9.10 -20.87
C TYR A 44 -9.84 9.21 -21.63
N GLU A 45 -9.77 9.57 -22.92
CA GLU A 45 -10.92 9.47 -23.81
C GLU A 45 -11.18 7.98 -24.13
N ILE A 46 -12.37 7.50 -23.80
CA ILE A 46 -12.80 6.12 -24.05
C ILE A 46 -13.81 6.14 -25.20
N SER A 47 -13.51 5.42 -26.28
CA SER A 47 -14.44 5.30 -27.40
C SER A 47 -15.66 4.45 -27.03
N ALA A 48 -16.79 4.69 -27.70
CA ALA A 48 -18.01 3.92 -27.49
C ALA A 48 -17.80 2.43 -27.79
N GLU A 49 -17.01 2.12 -28.82
CA GLU A 49 -16.66 0.75 -29.21
C GLU A 49 -15.77 0.08 -28.14
N GLY A 50 -14.84 0.83 -27.57
CA GLY A 50 -13.94 0.33 -26.51
C GLY A 50 -14.70 0.02 -25.23
N GLN A 51 -15.61 0.90 -24.82
CA GLN A 51 -16.48 0.66 -23.68
C GLN A 51 -17.39 -0.56 -23.91
N ALA A 52 -18.03 -0.66 -25.08
CA ALA A 52 -18.91 -1.77 -25.40
C ALA A 52 -18.16 -3.12 -25.42
N LEU A 53 -16.92 -3.15 -25.93
CA LEU A 53 -16.08 -4.33 -25.86
C LEU A 53 -15.77 -4.69 -24.40
N HIS A 54 -15.31 -3.73 -23.60
CA HIS A 54 -14.96 -3.96 -22.20
C HIS A 54 -16.15 -4.51 -21.39
N ASP A 55 -17.35 -3.94 -21.58
CA ASP A 55 -18.58 -4.36 -20.92
C ASP A 55 -18.99 -5.81 -21.27
N SER A 56 -18.53 -6.33 -22.41
CA SER A 56 -18.78 -7.72 -22.81
C SER A 56 -17.81 -8.74 -22.19
N LEU A 57 -16.71 -8.27 -21.58
CA LEU A 57 -15.63 -9.12 -21.09
C LEU A 57 -15.77 -9.46 -19.61
N ARG A 58 -15.21 -10.62 -19.23
CA ARG A 58 -14.96 -11.00 -17.83
C ARG A 58 -13.47 -10.85 -17.56
N VAL A 59 -13.08 -9.74 -16.97
CA VAL A 59 -11.66 -9.41 -16.75
C VAL A 59 -11.12 -10.15 -15.52
N ALA A 60 -10.05 -10.90 -15.71
CA ALA A 60 -9.29 -11.54 -14.64
C ALA A 60 -7.88 -10.95 -14.60
N ASP A 61 -7.53 -10.29 -13.50
CA ASP A 61 -6.16 -9.88 -13.22
C ASP A 61 -5.43 -11.00 -12.47
N LEU A 62 -4.33 -11.46 -13.06
CA LEU A 62 -3.57 -12.63 -12.62
C LEU A 62 -2.43 -12.26 -11.66
N HIS A 63 -2.16 -10.97 -11.41
CA HIS A 63 -1.06 -10.57 -10.55
C HIS A 63 -1.23 -9.17 -9.95
N SER A 64 -1.27 -9.08 -8.62
CA SER A 64 -1.19 -7.80 -7.91
C SER A 64 -0.47 -7.91 -6.57
N ASP A 65 0.50 -7.02 -6.38
CA ASP A 65 1.31 -6.89 -5.17
C ASP A 65 0.65 -6.01 -4.10
N LEU A 66 -0.67 -5.84 -4.14
CA LEU A 66 -1.40 -5.06 -3.12
C LEU A 66 -1.05 -5.51 -1.70
N LEU A 67 -0.92 -6.82 -1.48
CA LEU A 67 -0.67 -7.42 -0.16
C LEU A 67 0.78 -7.26 0.35
N LEU A 68 1.71 -6.75 -0.47
CA LEU A 68 3.04 -6.34 0.00
C LEU A 68 2.94 -5.16 0.98
N TRP A 69 1.85 -4.40 0.91
CA TRP A 69 1.66 -3.16 1.65
C TRP A 69 0.60 -3.34 2.73
N SER A 70 0.82 -2.73 3.90
CA SER A 70 -0.14 -2.75 5.01
C SER A 70 -1.31 -1.78 4.76
N ARG A 71 -2.08 -2.07 3.70
CA ARG A 71 -3.27 -1.32 3.26
C ARG A 71 -4.50 -2.21 3.42
N ASP A 72 -5.63 -1.61 3.77
CA ASP A 72 -6.94 -2.25 3.78
C ASP A 72 -7.48 -2.25 2.34
N PRO A 73 -7.54 -3.40 1.63
CA PRO A 73 -7.92 -3.44 0.21
C PRO A 73 -9.29 -2.86 -0.10
N VAL A 74 -10.18 -2.77 0.90
CA VAL A 74 -11.56 -2.28 0.73
C VAL A 74 -11.60 -0.76 0.56
N ARG A 75 -10.54 -0.06 0.98
CA ARG A 75 -10.49 1.41 0.95
C ARG A 75 -9.80 1.91 -0.32
N ARG A 76 -10.30 3.03 -0.85
CA ARG A 76 -9.61 3.77 -1.92
C ARG A 76 -8.43 4.56 -1.34
N TYR A 77 -7.28 4.50 -2.01
CA TYR A 77 -6.08 5.24 -1.60
C TYR A 77 -5.59 6.22 -2.69
N GLY A 78 -5.00 7.34 -2.26
CA GLY A 78 -4.28 8.29 -3.13
C GLY A 78 -2.88 7.82 -3.57
N ARG A 79 -2.49 6.59 -3.20
CA ARG A 79 -1.20 5.97 -3.54
C ARG A 79 -1.43 4.51 -3.95
N GLY A 80 -0.54 3.99 -4.78
CA GLY A 80 -0.67 2.67 -5.41
C GLY A 80 -1.85 2.57 -6.38
N HIS A 81 -1.79 1.58 -7.27
CA HIS A 81 -2.73 1.46 -8.39
C HIS A 81 -3.88 0.49 -8.15
N THR A 82 -3.78 -0.37 -7.13
CA THR A 82 -4.79 -1.40 -6.86
C THR A 82 -5.47 -1.16 -5.52
N ASP A 83 -6.80 -1.18 -5.53
CA ASP A 83 -7.70 -1.38 -4.40
C ASP A 83 -9.04 -1.93 -4.92
N LEU A 84 -9.87 -2.50 -4.03
CA LEU A 84 -11.15 -3.11 -4.42
C LEU A 84 -12.12 -2.12 -5.09
N PRO A 85 -12.24 -0.85 -4.64
CA PRO A 85 -13.02 0.14 -5.38
C PRO A 85 -12.57 0.29 -6.84
N ARG A 86 -11.27 0.46 -7.11
CA ARG A 86 -10.74 0.57 -8.48
C ARG A 86 -10.96 -0.69 -9.30
N LEU A 87 -10.74 -1.88 -8.70
CA LEU A 87 -10.95 -3.15 -9.40
C LEU A 87 -12.42 -3.33 -9.81
N ARG A 88 -13.36 -2.93 -8.96
CA ARG A 88 -14.80 -2.98 -9.27
C ARG A 88 -15.18 -1.97 -10.35
N GLU A 89 -14.70 -0.74 -10.25
CA GLU A 89 -14.92 0.31 -11.27
C GLU A 89 -14.34 -0.10 -12.62
N GLY A 90 -13.20 -0.80 -12.63
CA GLY A 90 -12.56 -1.35 -13.82
C GLY A 90 -13.11 -2.70 -14.30
N GLY A 91 -14.23 -3.19 -13.74
CA GLY A 91 -14.87 -4.44 -14.20
C GLY A 91 -14.07 -5.73 -13.97
N VAL A 92 -13.08 -5.72 -13.05
CA VAL A 92 -12.29 -6.91 -12.72
C VAL A 92 -13.12 -7.85 -11.85
N VAL A 93 -13.40 -9.05 -12.38
CA VAL A 93 -14.24 -10.07 -11.72
C VAL A 93 -13.43 -11.08 -10.91
N LEU A 94 -12.14 -11.22 -11.22
CA LEU A 94 -11.20 -12.08 -10.50
C LEU A 94 -9.86 -11.36 -10.34
N GLN A 95 -9.35 -11.32 -9.11
CA GLN A 95 -8.02 -10.82 -8.80
C GLN A 95 -7.23 -11.92 -8.10
N VAL A 96 -6.07 -12.26 -8.65
CA VAL A 96 -5.07 -13.05 -7.95
C VAL A 96 -4.16 -12.09 -7.19
N PHE A 97 -4.16 -12.20 -5.86
CA PHE A 97 -3.23 -11.49 -4.99
C PHE A 97 -1.99 -12.35 -4.76
N THR A 98 -0.82 -11.79 -5.05
CA THR A 98 0.45 -12.50 -4.91
C THR A 98 0.95 -12.41 -3.47
N SER A 99 1.55 -13.51 -2.99
CA SER A 99 2.35 -13.51 -1.77
C SER A 99 3.79 -13.22 -2.15
N VAL A 100 4.12 -11.95 -2.38
CA VAL A 100 5.47 -11.55 -2.78
C VAL A 100 6.43 -11.47 -1.58
N THR A 101 7.66 -11.90 -1.83
CA THR A 101 8.79 -11.78 -0.90
C THR A 101 9.85 -10.89 -1.49
N LYS A 102 10.62 -10.21 -0.63
CA LYS A 102 11.77 -9.42 -1.07
C LYS A 102 12.98 -10.33 -1.35
N THR A 103 13.60 -10.17 -2.52
CA THR A 103 14.85 -10.86 -2.88
C THR A 103 15.98 -10.52 -1.88
N PRO A 104 16.86 -11.47 -1.53
CA PRO A 104 18.01 -11.20 -0.68
C PRO A 104 18.92 -10.11 -1.25
N SER A 105 19.52 -9.29 -0.38
CA SER A 105 20.27 -8.08 -0.76
C SER A 105 21.52 -8.31 -1.63
N ASN A 106 21.98 -9.55 -1.75
CA ASN A 106 23.25 -9.94 -2.38
C ASN A 106 23.06 -11.07 -3.42
N MET A 107 21.87 -11.17 -4.02
CA MET A 107 21.60 -12.05 -5.16
C MET A 107 21.40 -11.23 -6.43
#